data_AF-A0A077R2B9-F1
#
_entry.id   AF-A0A077R2B9-F1
#
_cell.length_a   1.000
_cell.length_b   1.000
_cell.length_c   1.000
_cell.angle_alpha   90.00
_cell.angle_beta   90.00
_cell.angle_gamma   90.00
#
_symmetry.space_group_name_H-M   'P 1'
#
loop_
_entity.id
_entity.type
_entity.pdbx_description
1 polymer ?
#
loop_
_entity_poly.entity_id
_entity_poly.type
_entity_poly.pdbx_seq_one_letter_code
_entity_poly.pdbx_strand_id
1 'polypeptide(L)'
;MLGYTARTPNGTAFRTALAGSTKSIHFTCSTSSVTSSLAKAFFTSDDLLLKALRRRQEIYRLRQVSNKKADRIEAASLAKCEIRWLAEHVRSHKFTIPANSSLSPSSSSSRSKATFNRLSRRKIISMAAQMTRKNVPLSYLIGSIPFGNLPQELTVRPPILLPRPETEHWATQVAETLVNRLDTSQSIRVADLCTGSGCVALLVAHALRTKLGPGKNWKVVACDRSPLAVELAIENAIKLGLKVNQEGANLHIVQADIFEDEDMDTLATLAGGPFDLVLSNPPYIPRREYNSLSAEVKQHEDPVALIGESFFAFS
;
A
#
# COMPACT_ATOMS: atom_id res chain seq x y z
N MET A 1 13.13 57.93 -8.98
CA MET A 1 12.30 58.96 -9.62
C MET A 1 10.99 58.30 -9.99
N LEU A 2 9.91 58.46 -9.20
CA LEU A 2 8.90 59.54 -9.31
C LEU A 2 8.28 59.55 -10.71
N GLY A 3 6.97 59.40 -10.95
CA GLY A 3 5.73 59.35 -10.17
C GLY A 3 4.63 58.96 -11.19
N TYR A 4 3.31 59.11 -11.03
CA TYR A 4 2.45 59.64 -9.99
C TYR A 4 1.02 59.17 -10.37
N THR A 5 0.16 59.05 -9.35
CA THR A 5 -1.26 58.68 -9.35
C THR A 5 -2.20 59.71 -9.98
N ALA A 6 -3.39 59.29 -10.43
CA ALA A 6 -4.60 60.12 -10.35
C ALA A 6 -5.90 59.28 -10.24
N ARG A 7 -6.49 59.30 -9.03
CA ARG A 7 -7.95 59.19 -8.79
C ARG A 7 -8.51 60.61 -8.73
N THR A 8 -9.83 60.76 -8.93
CA THR A 8 -10.80 61.64 -8.22
C THR A 8 -12.12 61.68 -9.04
N PRO A 9 -13.22 62.37 -8.63
CA PRO A 9 -14.09 62.07 -7.48
C PRO A 9 -15.63 62.29 -7.77
N ASN A 10 -16.50 62.01 -6.78
CA ASN A 10 -17.82 62.60 -6.39
C ASN A 10 -18.71 63.33 -7.45
N GLY A 11 -20.05 63.29 -7.47
CA GLY A 11 -21.11 62.80 -6.58
C GLY A 11 -22.51 63.30 -7.04
N THR A 12 -23.54 63.00 -6.20
CA THR A 12 -24.89 63.62 -6.09
C THR A 12 -26.01 63.38 -7.12
N ALA A 13 -26.92 62.48 -6.72
CA ALA A 13 -28.38 62.57 -6.58
C ALA A 13 -29.24 63.49 -7.48
N PHE A 14 -30.27 62.88 -8.10
CA PHE A 14 -31.58 63.49 -8.32
C PHE A 14 -32.70 62.54 -7.85
N ARG A 15 -33.59 63.08 -7.03
CA ARG A 15 -34.88 62.51 -6.60
C ARG A 15 -35.95 62.95 -7.60
N THR A 16 -36.79 62.03 -8.05
CA THR A 16 -38.20 62.33 -8.31
C THR A 16 -39.04 61.10 -7.97
N ALA A 17 -39.99 61.30 -7.06
CA ALA A 17 -40.95 60.31 -6.61
C ALA A 17 -42.14 60.24 -7.57
N LEU A 18 -42.77 59.06 -7.69
CA LEU A 18 -44.21 58.93 -7.90
C LEU A 18 -44.70 57.57 -7.38
N ALA A 19 -45.88 57.64 -6.78
CA ALA A 19 -46.53 56.69 -5.88
C ALA A 19 -46.89 55.32 -6.50
N GLY A 20 -47.06 54.31 -5.65
CA GLY A 20 -47.90 53.16 -5.99
C GLY A 20 -47.72 51.89 -5.15
N SER A 21 -48.59 51.71 -4.15
CA SER A 21 -49.00 50.42 -3.55
C SER A 21 -48.04 49.71 -2.57
N THR A 22 -48.23 49.98 -1.29
CA THR A 22 -47.92 49.06 -0.19
C THR A 22 -48.85 47.86 -0.22
N LYS A 23 -48.37 46.70 -0.68
CA LYS A 23 -48.95 45.40 -0.33
C LYS A 23 -48.15 44.80 0.82
N SER A 24 -48.79 44.73 1.98
CA SER A 24 -48.36 43.89 3.10
C SER A 24 -48.33 42.44 2.64
N ILE A 25 -47.15 41.83 2.57
CA ILE A 25 -47.01 40.40 2.33
C ILE A 25 -47.04 39.72 3.70
N HIS A 26 -48.18 39.09 4.00
CA HIS A 26 -48.29 38.10 5.06
C HIS A 26 -47.32 36.95 4.77
N PHE A 27 -46.34 36.72 5.66
CA PHE A 27 -45.60 35.47 5.70
C PHE A 27 -46.52 34.38 6.27
N THR A 28 -47.13 33.58 5.40
CA THR A 28 -47.63 32.27 5.78
C THR A 28 -46.47 31.27 5.67
N CYS A 29 -46.07 30.75 6.82
CA CYS A 29 -45.11 29.65 6.92
C CYS A 29 -45.74 28.41 6.27
N SER A 30 -45.37 28.12 5.02
CA SER A 30 -45.56 26.80 4.42
C SER A 30 -44.21 26.10 4.39
N THR A 31 -44.04 25.16 5.31
CA THR A 31 -42.90 24.25 5.38
C THR A 31 -42.88 23.36 4.14
N SER A 32 -42.21 23.81 3.08
CA SER A 32 -41.83 22.95 1.96
C SER A 32 -40.41 22.44 2.22
N SER A 33 -40.33 21.22 2.72
CA SER A 33 -39.09 20.48 2.99
C SER A 33 -38.43 20.00 1.69
N VAL A 34 -37.97 20.93 0.86
CA VAL A 34 -37.07 20.61 -0.26
C VAL A 34 -35.62 20.68 0.23
N THR A 35 -35.30 19.85 1.23
CA THR A 35 -33.91 19.41 1.40
C THR A 35 -33.60 18.49 0.22
N SER A 36 -32.75 18.96 -0.70
CA SER A 36 -32.52 18.36 -2.02
C SER A 36 -32.41 16.82 -1.98
N SER A 37 -33.09 16.16 -2.91
CA SER A 37 -32.95 14.72 -3.18
C SER A 37 -31.49 14.29 -3.39
N LEU A 38 -30.63 15.21 -3.83
CA LEU A 38 -29.18 15.07 -3.95
C LEU A 38 -28.47 14.90 -2.61
N ALA A 39 -28.82 15.70 -1.59
CA ALA A 39 -28.29 15.51 -0.24
C ALA A 39 -28.71 14.15 0.30
N LYS A 40 -29.99 13.77 0.14
CA LYS A 40 -30.50 12.48 0.59
C LYS A 40 -29.84 11.29 -0.15
N ALA A 41 -29.67 11.37 -1.47
CA ALA A 41 -28.97 10.36 -2.27
C ALA A 41 -27.47 10.25 -1.96
N PHE A 42 -26.82 11.37 -1.62
CA PHE A 42 -25.43 11.39 -1.13
C PHE A 42 -25.30 10.63 0.21
N PHE A 43 -26.34 10.65 1.03
CA PHE A 43 -26.40 9.96 2.32
C PHE A 43 -26.92 8.52 2.24
N THR A 44 -27.63 8.10 1.20
CA THR A 44 -28.23 6.74 1.11
C THR A 44 -27.48 5.77 0.20
N SER A 45 -26.66 6.23 -0.74
CA SER A 45 -25.83 5.36 -1.60
C SER A 45 -24.34 5.63 -1.46
N ASP A 46 -23.52 4.59 -1.59
CA ASP A 46 -22.06 4.72 -1.63
C ASP A 46 -21.56 5.27 -2.97
N ASP A 47 -22.41 5.30 -3.99
CA ASP A 47 -22.00 5.57 -5.37
C ASP A 47 -21.49 7.01 -5.56
N LEU A 48 -22.17 8.00 -4.97
CA LEU A 48 -21.72 9.40 -5.06
C LEU A 48 -20.40 9.63 -4.32
N LEU A 49 -20.22 9.03 -3.13
CA LEU A 49 -18.97 9.09 -2.41
C LEU A 49 -17.83 8.45 -3.22
N LEU A 50 -18.03 7.23 -3.72
CA LEU A 50 -17.00 6.52 -4.49
C LEU A 50 -16.70 7.21 -5.83
N LYS A 51 -17.69 7.79 -6.50
CA LYS A 51 -17.49 8.62 -7.70
C LYS A 51 -16.62 9.86 -7.40
N ALA A 52 -16.91 10.57 -6.31
CA ALA A 52 -16.11 11.72 -5.91
C ALA A 52 -14.66 11.34 -5.57
N LEU A 53 -14.44 10.24 -4.86
CA LEU A 53 -13.11 9.75 -4.53
C LEU A 53 -12.33 9.28 -5.77
N ARG A 54 -12.98 8.56 -6.71
CA ARG A 54 -12.38 8.17 -7.98
C ARG A 54 -11.93 9.37 -8.79
N ARG A 55 -12.78 10.38 -8.93
CA ARG A 55 -12.43 11.62 -9.66
C ARG A 55 -11.23 12.32 -9.03
N ARG A 56 -11.17 12.36 -7.70
CA ARG A 56 -10.04 12.95 -6.97
C ARG A 56 -8.74 12.16 -7.20
N GLN A 57 -8.81 10.83 -7.13
CA GLN A 57 -7.66 9.96 -7.36
C GLN A 57 -7.18 10.02 -8.81
N GLU A 58 -8.10 10.09 -9.76
CA GLU A 58 -7.81 10.23 -11.19
C GLU A 58 -7.09 11.54 -11.48
N ILE A 59 -7.54 12.67 -10.91
CA ILE A 59 -6.83 13.95 -11.03
C ILE A 59 -5.41 13.86 -10.45
N TYR A 60 -5.24 13.16 -9.33
CA TYR A 60 -3.92 12.95 -8.71
C TYR A 60 -2.99 12.15 -9.63
N ARG A 61 -3.43 10.99 -10.14
CA ARG A 61 -2.61 10.15 -11.04
C ARG A 61 -2.31 10.83 -12.38
N LEU A 62 -3.28 11.55 -12.96
CA LEU A 62 -3.09 12.29 -14.21
C LEU A 62 -2.03 13.41 -14.12
N ARG A 63 -1.77 13.95 -12.92
CA ARG A 63 -0.72 14.96 -12.72
C ARG A 63 0.69 14.38 -12.70
N GLN A 64 0.81 13.05 -12.55
CA GLN A 64 2.09 12.36 -12.41
C GLN A 64 2.59 11.75 -13.72
N VAL A 65 1.75 11.68 -14.74
CA VAL A 65 2.05 11.03 -16.01
C VAL A 65 2.18 12.03 -17.16
N SER A 66 2.80 11.60 -18.25
CA SER A 66 2.95 12.42 -19.45
C SER A 66 1.58 12.67 -20.14
N ASN A 67 1.56 13.60 -21.09
CA ASN A 67 0.35 13.86 -21.89
C ASN A 67 0.04 12.78 -22.94
N LYS A 68 0.84 11.70 -23.02
CA LYS A 68 0.57 10.58 -23.93
C LYS A 68 -0.76 9.92 -23.56
N LYS A 69 -1.55 9.60 -24.59
CA LYS A 69 -2.89 9.01 -24.41
C LYS A 69 -2.85 7.70 -23.63
N ALA A 70 -1.86 6.85 -23.89
CA ALA A 70 -1.69 5.56 -23.22
C ALA A 70 -1.49 5.73 -21.71
N ASP A 71 -0.50 6.52 -21.30
CA ASP A 71 -0.17 6.80 -19.89
C ASP A 71 -1.37 7.37 -19.12
N ARG A 72 -2.15 8.25 -19.76
CA ARG A 72 -3.35 8.85 -19.15
C ARG A 72 -4.48 7.82 -18.95
N ILE A 73 -4.67 6.92 -19.90
CA ILE A 73 -5.65 5.83 -19.79
C ILE A 73 -5.26 4.89 -18.65
N GLU A 74 -3.97 4.54 -18.58
CA GLU A 74 -3.42 3.70 -17.51
C GLU A 74 -3.58 4.36 -16.14
N ALA A 75 -3.20 5.64 -16.01
CA ALA A 75 -3.37 6.42 -14.78
C ALA A 75 -4.83 6.48 -14.30
N ALA A 76 -5.78 6.67 -15.23
CA ALA A 76 -7.20 6.67 -14.92
C ALA A 76 -7.71 5.28 -14.51
N SER A 77 -7.20 4.22 -15.14
CA SER A 77 -7.50 2.83 -14.76
C SER A 77 -6.99 2.51 -13.36
N LEU A 78 -5.73 2.85 -13.08
CA LEU A 78 -5.10 2.69 -11.78
C LEU A 78 -5.90 3.40 -10.68
N ALA A 79 -6.25 4.67 -10.88
CA ALA A 79 -7.05 5.44 -9.92
C ALA A 79 -8.40 4.78 -9.58
N LYS A 80 -9.07 4.16 -10.57
CA LYS A 80 -10.32 3.43 -10.35
C LYS A 80 -10.09 2.16 -9.54
N CYS A 81 -9.03 1.41 -9.87
CA CYS A 81 -8.63 0.20 -9.15
C CYS A 81 -8.29 0.52 -7.68
N GLU A 82 -7.52 1.57 -7.43
CA GLU A 82 -7.11 1.97 -6.08
C GLU A 82 -8.31 2.26 -5.17
N ILE A 83 -9.28 3.05 -5.64
CA ILE A 83 -10.49 3.35 -4.85
C ILE A 83 -11.37 2.11 -4.68
N ARG A 84 -11.38 1.20 -5.65
CA ARG A 84 -12.09 -0.09 -5.52
C ARG A 84 -11.46 -0.93 -4.40
N TRP A 85 -10.15 -1.13 -4.42
CA TRP A 85 -9.41 -1.88 -3.41
C TRP A 85 -9.55 -1.26 -2.02
N LEU A 86 -9.45 0.06 -1.93
CA LEU A 86 -9.67 0.80 -0.69
C LEU A 86 -11.06 0.54 -0.10
N ALA A 87 -12.09 0.62 -0.94
CA ALA A 87 -13.46 0.38 -0.54
C ALA A 87 -13.67 -1.09 -0.11
N GLU A 88 -13.06 -2.03 -0.79
CA GLU A 88 -13.11 -3.45 -0.46
C GLU A 88 -12.42 -3.76 0.87
N HIS A 89 -11.21 -3.23 1.09
CA HIS A 89 -10.49 -3.34 2.35
C HIS A 89 -11.32 -2.84 3.53
N VAL A 90 -12.00 -1.69 3.40
CA VAL A 90 -12.85 -1.17 4.48
C VAL A 90 -14.14 -1.98 4.65
N ARG A 91 -14.62 -2.69 3.62
CA ARG A 91 -15.77 -3.61 3.77
C ARG A 91 -15.39 -4.90 4.48
N SER A 92 -14.22 -5.46 4.19
CA SER A 92 -13.75 -6.71 4.79
C SER A 92 -13.41 -6.54 6.26
N HIS A 93 -12.85 -5.39 6.64
CA HIS A 93 -12.57 -5.02 8.03
C HIS A 93 -13.84 -4.44 8.67
N LYS A 94 -14.83 -5.29 8.93
CA LYS A 94 -15.97 -4.93 9.79
C LYS A 94 -15.39 -4.45 11.12
N PHE A 95 -15.46 -3.15 11.40
CA PHE A 95 -15.12 -2.61 12.71
C PHE A 95 -15.88 -3.43 13.75
N THR A 96 -15.14 -4.15 14.60
CA THR A 96 -15.66 -4.71 15.84
C THR A 96 -16.19 -3.55 16.66
N ILE A 97 -17.51 -3.37 16.61
CA ILE A 97 -18.22 -2.61 17.65
C ILE A 97 -17.96 -3.41 18.94
N PRO A 98 -17.51 -2.80 20.04
CA PRO A 98 -17.48 -3.46 21.34
C PRO A 98 -18.88 -4.04 21.60
N ALA A 99 -18.95 -5.35 21.79
CA ALA A 99 -20.20 -6.08 21.88
C ALA A 99 -21.01 -5.60 23.10
N ASN A 100 -21.96 -4.71 22.86
CA ASN A 100 -23.10 -4.43 23.74
C ASN A 100 -24.37 -4.41 22.88
N SER A 101 -24.64 -5.51 22.19
CA SER A 101 -26.00 -5.87 21.73
C SER A 101 -25.97 -7.31 21.23
N SER A 102 -26.49 -8.22 22.05
CA SER A 102 -26.71 -9.62 21.75
C SER A 102 -27.75 -9.77 20.64
N LEU A 103 -27.28 -9.98 19.40
CA LEU A 103 -28.07 -10.56 18.31
C LEU A 103 -27.20 -11.58 17.58
N SER A 104 -27.67 -12.81 17.59
CA SER A 104 -27.04 -13.99 16.99
C SER A 104 -26.90 -13.86 15.47
N PRO A 105 -25.82 -14.37 14.86
CA PRO A 105 -25.64 -14.30 13.42
C PRO A 105 -26.45 -15.44 12.76
N SER A 106 -27.58 -15.09 12.14
CA SER A 106 -28.26 -16.01 11.22
C SER A 106 -27.46 -16.14 9.92
N SER A 107 -27.20 -17.39 9.56
CA SER A 107 -26.55 -17.83 8.33
C SER A 107 -27.51 -17.71 7.15
N SER A 108 -27.34 -16.65 6.36
CA SER A 108 -27.60 -16.61 4.91
C SER A 108 -27.55 -15.15 4.46
N SER A 109 -26.74 -14.82 3.46
CA SER A 109 -27.11 -13.73 2.55
C SER A 109 -26.21 -13.69 1.32
N SER A 110 -26.90 -13.66 0.19
CA SER A 110 -26.49 -13.00 -1.03
C SER A 110 -25.67 -11.74 -0.75
N ARG A 111 -24.56 -11.58 -1.48
CA ARG A 111 -23.60 -10.46 -1.42
C ARG A 111 -24.24 -9.14 -1.90
N SER A 112 -25.31 -8.69 -1.24
CA SER A 112 -25.84 -7.35 -1.41
C SER A 112 -24.80 -6.38 -0.85
N LYS A 113 -24.38 -5.40 -1.67
CA LYS A 113 -23.40 -4.38 -1.27
C LYS A 113 -24.02 -3.52 -0.16
N ALA A 114 -23.87 -3.94 1.09
CA ALA A 114 -24.28 -3.15 2.24
C ALA A 114 -23.60 -1.77 2.18
N THR A 115 -24.41 -0.72 2.32
CA THR A 115 -23.96 0.68 2.32
C THR A 115 -22.96 0.92 3.45
N PHE A 116 -21.93 1.74 3.22
CA PHE A 116 -20.96 2.09 4.25
C PHE A 116 -21.60 2.85 5.41
N ASN A 117 -21.34 2.38 6.64
CA ASN A 117 -21.65 3.13 7.85
C ASN A 117 -20.76 4.40 7.96
N ARG A 118 -21.08 5.29 8.89
CA ARG A 118 -20.38 6.57 9.08
C ARG A 118 -18.88 6.40 9.34
N LEU A 119 -18.46 5.40 10.11
CA LEU A 119 -17.06 5.16 10.43
C LEU A 119 -16.29 4.67 9.20
N SER A 120 -16.85 3.72 8.46
CA SER A 120 -16.30 3.22 7.19
C SER A 120 -16.15 4.35 6.16
N ARG A 121 -17.17 5.21 5.99
CA ARG A 121 -17.08 6.38 5.10
C ARG A 121 -15.92 7.30 5.50
N ARG A 122 -15.78 7.62 6.80
CA ARG A 122 -14.67 8.46 7.32
C ARG A 122 -13.31 7.82 7.07
N LYS A 123 -13.19 6.50 7.26
CA LYS A 123 -11.93 5.77 7.04
C LYS A 123 -11.51 5.81 5.57
N ILE A 124 -12.42 5.52 4.64
CA ILE A 124 -12.13 5.58 3.19
C ILE A 124 -11.72 6.99 2.78
N ILE A 125 -12.45 8.02 3.23
CA ILE A 125 -12.11 9.42 2.93
C ILE A 125 -10.71 9.76 3.47
N SER A 126 -10.39 9.33 4.69
CA SER A 126 -9.08 9.56 5.31
C SER A 126 -7.95 8.89 4.51
N MET A 127 -8.12 7.63 4.14
CA MET A 127 -7.11 6.89 3.37
C MET A 127 -6.91 7.49 1.97
N ALA A 128 -7.99 7.80 1.23
CA ALA A 128 -7.88 8.47 -0.07
C ALA A 128 -7.24 9.87 0.04
N ALA A 129 -7.47 10.57 1.16
CA ALA A 129 -6.79 11.84 1.42
C ALA A 129 -5.29 11.65 1.69
N GLN A 130 -4.88 10.56 2.35
CA GLN A 130 -3.47 10.23 2.58
C GLN A 130 -2.74 9.93 1.27
N MET A 131 -3.34 9.17 0.36
CA MET A 131 -2.77 8.93 -0.98
C MET A 131 -2.55 10.25 -1.72
N THR A 132 -3.60 11.08 -1.82
CA THR A 132 -3.54 12.29 -2.67
C THR A 132 -2.83 13.50 -2.07
N ARG A 133 -2.66 13.56 -0.74
CA ARG A 133 -2.03 14.72 -0.06
C ARG A 133 -0.67 14.41 0.55
N LYS A 134 -0.43 13.15 0.89
CA LYS A 134 0.82 12.70 1.53
C LYS A 134 1.55 11.66 0.70
N ASN A 135 1.06 11.34 -0.50
CA ASN A 135 1.64 10.33 -1.39
C ASN A 135 1.78 8.96 -0.73
N VAL A 136 0.96 8.61 0.27
CA VAL A 136 1.09 7.30 0.93
C VAL A 136 0.66 6.22 -0.06
N PRO A 137 1.53 5.24 -0.39
CA PRO A 137 1.16 4.08 -1.19
C PRO A 137 -0.09 3.38 -0.66
N LEU A 138 -0.97 2.93 -1.57
CA LEU A 138 -2.18 2.19 -1.19
C LEU A 138 -1.85 0.96 -0.34
N SER A 139 -0.80 0.22 -0.69
CA SER A 139 -0.40 -1.01 0.00
C SER A 139 -0.06 -0.76 1.48
N TYR A 140 0.59 0.36 1.81
CA TYR A 140 0.83 0.73 3.22
C TYR A 140 -0.44 1.14 3.96
N LEU A 141 -1.42 1.71 3.26
CA LEU A 141 -2.72 2.02 3.88
C LEU A 141 -3.55 0.76 4.13
N ILE A 142 -3.48 -0.21 3.23
CA ILE A 142 -4.10 -1.53 3.37
C ILE A 142 -3.36 -2.37 4.42
N GLY A 143 -2.03 -2.22 4.50
CA GLY A 143 -1.14 -2.95 5.40
C GLY A 143 -0.70 -4.32 4.88
N SER A 144 -1.08 -4.69 3.65
CA SER A 144 -0.74 -5.98 3.06
C SER A 144 -0.61 -5.95 1.54
N ILE A 145 0.08 -6.95 0.98
CA ILE A 145 0.21 -7.18 -0.46
C ILE A 145 0.25 -8.70 -0.76
N PRO A 146 -0.42 -9.19 -1.82
CA PRO A 146 -0.18 -10.54 -2.32
C PRO A 146 1.24 -10.67 -2.89
N PHE A 147 1.80 -11.88 -2.89
CA PHE A 147 3.08 -12.16 -3.51
C PHE A 147 3.19 -13.63 -3.93
N GLY A 148 3.28 -13.89 -5.23
CA GLY A 148 3.35 -15.22 -5.81
C GLY A 148 2.12 -16.06 -5.44
N ASN A 149 2.35 -17.34 -5.14
CA ASN A 149 1.32 -18.28 -4.70
C ASN A 149 1.24 -18.43 -3.17
N LEU A 150 1.73 -17.46 -2.40
CA LEU A 150 1.65 -17.51 -0.94
C LEU A 150 0.18 -17.60 -0.48
N PRO A 151 -0.11 -18.42 0.54
CA PRO A 151 -1.49 -18.66 0.99
C PRO A 151 -2.13 -17.47 1.69
N GLN A 152 -1.33 -16.49 2.11
CA GLN A 152 -1.78 -15.26 2.75
C GLN A 152 -0.96 -14.08 2.24
N GLU A 153 -1.56 -12.90 2.21
CA GLU A 153 -0.88 -11.65 1.87
C GLU A 153 0.20 -11.32 2.91
N LEU A 154 1.34 -10.81 2.44
CA LEU A 154 2.42 -10.31 3.28
C LEU A 154 1.99 -9.00 3.93
N THR A 155 2.25 -8.85 5.23
CA THR A 155 2.20 -7.55 5.91
C THR A 155 3.27 -6.63 5.31
N VAL A 156 2.91 -5.36 5.09
CA VAL A 156 3.84 -4.31 4.61
C VAL A 156 3.66 -3.04 5.41
N ARG A 157 4.75 -2.33 5.69
CA ARG A 157 4.74 -1.04 6.39
C ARG A 157 5.99 -0.21 6.07
N PRO A 158 5.90 1.14 6.10
CA PRO A 158 7.07 2.00 6.01
C PRO A 158 8.09 1.71 7.12
N PRO A 159 9.40 1.89 6.88
CA PRO A 159 10.00 2.33 5.62
C PRO A 159 10.41 1.15 4.69
N ILE A 160 9.93 -0.07 4.94
CA ILE A 160 10.41 -1.26 4.22
C ILE A 160 9.89 -1.30 2.79
N LEU A 161 10.81 -1.52 1.83
CA LEU A 161 10.51 -1.62 0.41
C LEU A 161 9.30 -2.51 0.14
N LEU A 162 8.32 -1.98 -0.58
CA LEU A 162 7.17 -2.77 -1.02
C LEU A 162 7.62 -3.83 -2.05
N PRO A 163 7.18 -5.10 -1.91
CA PRO A 163 7.37 -6.10 -2.96
C PRO A 163 6.90 -5.57 -4.31
N ARG A 164 7.75 -5.71 -5.33
CA ARG A 164 7.50 -5.19 -6.68
C ARG A 164 7.00 -6.31 -7.60
N PRO A 165 6.14 -6.00 -8.59
CA PRO A 165 5.65 -6.99 -9.56
C PRO A 165 6.78 -7.70 -10.32
N GLU A 166 7.86 -6.97 -10.64
CA GLU A 166 9.05 -7.53 -11.29
C GLU A 166 9.74 -8.54 -10.38
N THR A 167 9.85 -8.24 -9.08
CA THR A 167 10.41 -9.14 -8.07
C THR A 167 9.56 -10.39 -7.92
N GLU A 168 8.25 -10.23 -7.86
CA GLU A 168 7.28 -11.33 -7.81
C GLU A 168 7.42 -12.26 -9.01
N HIS A 169 7.58 -11.70 -10.22
CA HIS A 169 7.67 -12.47 -11.45
C HIS A 169 8.87 -13.42 -11.43
N TRP A 170 10.08 -12.91 -11.20
CA TRP A 170 11.26 -13.76 -11.22
C TRP A 170 11.31 -14.70 -10.01
N ALA A 171 10.87 -14.26 -8.83
CA ALA A 171 10.88 -15.09 -7.63
C ALA A 171 9.92 -16.29 -7.78
N THR A 172 8.78 -16.08 -8.42
CA THR A 172 7.84 -17.15 -8.77
C THR A 172 8.47 -18.14 -9.74
N GLN A 173 9.12 -17.66 -10.80
CA GLN A 173 9.82 -18.53 -11.75
C GLN A 173 10.94 -19.35 -11.10
N VAL A 174 11.71 -18.75 -10.19
CA VAL A 174 12.74 -19.44 -9.41
C VAL A 174 12.12 -20.52 -8.53
N ALA A 175 11.09 -20.19 -7.76
CA ALA A 175 10.43 -21.13 -6.86
C ALA A 175 9.84 -22.33 -7.63
N GLU A 176 9.17 -22.07 -8.77
CA GLU A 176 8.61 -23.12 -9.64
C GLU A 176 9.71 -23.99 -10.25
N THR A 177 10.76 -23.37 -10.79
CA THR A 177 11.89 -24.12 -11.37
C THR A 177 12.57 -24.98 -10.33
N LEU A 178 12.72 -24.46 -9.10
CA LEU A 178 13.32 -25.17 -7.98
C LEU A 178 12.52 -26.43 -7.63
N VAL A 179 11.21 -26.31 -7.39
CA VAL A 179 10.39 -27.47 -7.01
C VAL A 179 10.20 -28.49 -8.14
N ASN A 180 10.36 -28.06 -9.40
CA ASN A 180 10.27 -28.94 -10.57
C ASN A 180 11.55 -29.75 -10.79
N ARG A 181 12.72 -29.17 -10.49
CA ARG A 181 14.02 -29.83 -10.67
C ARG A 181 14.49 -30.60 -9.45
N LEU A 182 14.00 -30.26 -8.26
CA LEU A 182 14.45 -30.85 -7.02
C LEU A 182 13.84 -32.23 -6.79
N ASP A 183 14.70 -33.23 -6.70
CA ASP A 183 14.30 -34.57 -6.26
C ASP A 183 14.05 -34.60 -4.76
N THR A 184 13.06 -35.37 -4.32
CA THR A 184 12.63 -35.39 -2.90
C THR A 184 13.64 -36.01 -1.92
N SER A 185 14.73 -36.58 -2.45
CA SER A 185 15.87 -37.12 -1.72
C SER A 185 17.00 -36.10 -1.52
N GLN A 186 17.01 -35.00 -2.27
CA GLN A 186 18.08 -34.01 -2.25
C GLN A 186 17.92 -33.03 -1.09
N SER A 187 19.06 -32.49 -0.65
CA SER A 187 19.12 -31.35 0.26
C SER A 187 19.32 -30.06 -0.51
N ILE A 188 18.74 -28.95 -0.03
CA ILE A 188 18.99 -27.63 -0.61
C ILE A 188 19.14 -26.53 0.44
N ARG A 189 20.10 -25.65 0.23
CA ARG A 189 20.38 -24.48 1.06
C ARG A 189 20.29 -23.23 0.21
N VAL A 190 19.39 -22.33 0.59
CA VAL A 190 19.12 -21.09 -0.14
C VAL A 190 19.46 -19.90 0.75
N ALA A 191 20.18 -18.93 0.20
CA ALA A 191 20.35 -17.61 0.79
C ALA A 191 19.42 -16.59 0.11
N ASP A 192 18.79 -15.70 0.88
CA ASP A 192 18.10 -14.51 0.36
C ASP A 192 18.72 -13.26 1.00
N LEU A 193 19.54 -12.55 0.23
CA LEU A 193 20.29 -11.39 0.66
C LEU A 193 19.50 -10.11 0.38
N CYS A 194 19.42 -9.20 1.36
CA CYS A 194 18.57 -8.00 1.30
C CYS A 194 17.07 -8.37 1.27
N THR A 195 16.64 -9.22 2.20
CA THR A 195 15.32 -9.87 2.16
C THR A 195 14.14 -8.91 2.33
N GLY A 196 14.34 -7.72 2.90
CA GLY A 196 13.30 -6.72 3.09
C GLY A 196 12.12 -7.27 3.89
N SER A 197 10.93 -7.30 3.29
CA SER A 197 9.73 -7.87 3.92
C SER A 197 9.72 -9.41 4.00
N GLY A 198 10.78 -10.08 3.54
CA GLY A 198 10.86 -11.53 3.43
C GLY A 198 10.23 -12.11 2.17
N CYS A 199 9.77 -11.29 1.22
CA CYS A 199 8.87 -11.76 0.15
C CYS A 199 9.45 -12.93 -0.68
N VAL A 200 10.73 -12.85 -1.05
CA VAL A 200 11.43 -13.89 -1.81
C VAL A 200 11.71 -15.11 -0.94
N ALA A 201 12.39 -14.94 0.21
CA ALA A 201 12.68 -16.02 1.14
C ALA A 201 11.42 -16.83 1.53
N LEU A 202 10.32 -16.14 1.81
CA LEU A 202 9.07 -16.77 2.25
C LEU A 202 8.37 -17.52 1.11
N LEU A 203 8.40 -16.99 -0.12
CA LEU A 203 7.89 -17.70 -1.29
C LEU A 203 8.67 -19.00 -1.53
N VAL A 204 10.00 -18.93 -1.48
CA VAL A 204 10.87 -20.10 -1.67
C VAL A 204 10.70 -21.11 -0.52
N ALA A 205 10.71 -20.66 0.74
CA ALA A 205 10.48 -21.50 1.90
C ALA A 205 9.10 -22.18 1.84
N HIS A 206 8.07 -21.46 1.40
CA HIS A 206 6.73 -22.02 1.20
C HIS A 206 6.74 -23.11 0.12
N ALA A 207 7.35 -22.86 -1.03
CA ALA A 207 7.43 -23.82 -2.13
C ALA A 207 8.20 -25.09 -1.71
N LEU A 208 9.34 -24.94 -1.05
CA LEU A 208 10.15 -26.05 -0.53
C LEU A 208 9.40 -26.85 0.54
N ARG A 209 8.75 -26.17 1.50
CA ARG A 209 7.91 -26.83 2.52
C ARG A 209 6.79 -27.63 1.88
N THR A 210 6.12 -27.09 0.86
CA THR A 210 5.01 -27.76 0.18
C THR A 210 5.49 -28.99 -0.60
N LYS A 211 6.66 -28.92 -1.25
CA LYS A 211 7.22 -30.02 -2.04
C LYS A 211 7.85 -31.13 -1.18
N LEU A 212 8.63 -30.76 -0.16
CA LEU A 212 9.48 -31.68 0.61
C LEU A 212 8.90 -32.03 1.98
N GLY A 213 7.98 -31.22 2.50
CA GLY A 213 7.46 -31.35 3.86
C GLY A 213 8.30 -30.61 4.91
N PRO A 214 7.82 -30.59 6.17
CA PRO A 214 8.42 -29.81 7.26
C PRO A 214 9.65 -30.45 7.90
N GLY A 215 9.88 -31.77 7.73
CA GLY A 215 10.94 -32.53 8.40
C GLY A 215 12.13 -32.92 7.50
N LYS A 216 12.26 -32.32 6.30
CA LYS A 216 13.25 -32.69 5.29
C LYS A 216 14.31 -31.60 5.03
N ASN A 217 15.32 -32.01 4.28
CA ASN A 217 16.59 -31.34 3.96
C ASN A 217 16.43 -30.04 3.13
N TRP A 218 15.76 -29.02 3.65
CA TRP A 218 15.85 -27.69 3.06
C TRP A 218 16.16 -26.65 4.12
N LYS A 219 17.00 -25.67 3.77
CA LYS A 219 17.30 -24.50 4.58
C LYS A 219 17.15 -23.26 3.74
N VAL A 220 16.47 -22.26 4.27
CA VAL A 220 16.45 -20.90 3.74
C VAL A 220 17.01 -20.00 4.83
N VAL A 221 18.09 -19.29 4.52
CA VAL A 221 18.65 -18.26 5.39
C VAL A 221 18.48 -16.92 4.68
N ALA A 222 17.73 -16.02 5.29
CA ALA A 222 17.48 -14.69 4.77
C ALA A 222 18.16 -13.67 5.67
N CYS A 223 18.67 -12.59 5.08
CA CYS A 223 19.25 -11.52 5.86
C CYS A 223 18.90 -10.13 5.33
N ASP A 224 18.91 -9.17 6.24
CA ASP A 224 18.84 -7.76 5.91
C ASP A 224 19.68 -6.96 6.91
N ARG A 225 20.27 -5.85 6.48
CA ARG A 225 21.00 -4.95 7.37
C ARG A 225 20.03 -4.19 8.29
N SER A 226 18.81 -3.97 7.84
CA SER A 226 17.79 -3.23 8.59
C SER A 226 17.09 -4.11 9.62
N PRO A 227 17.17 -3.78 10.93
CA PRO A 227 16.45 -4.55 11.96
C PRO A 227 14.94 -4.49 11.77
N LEU A 228 14.40 -3.39 11.21
CA LEU A 228 12.97 -3.25 10.89
C LEU A 228 12.53 -4.20 9.77
N ALA A 229 13.41 -4.46 8.80
CA ALA A 229 13.15 -5.42 7.72
C ALA A 229 13.11 -6.84 8.28
N VAL A 230 14.11 -7.20 9.09
CA VAL A 230 14.18 -8.50 9.77
C VAL A 230 12.94 -8.76 10.63
N GLU A 231 12.51 -7.79 11.43
CA GLU A 231 11.30 -7.90 12.24
C GLU A 231 10.05 -8.15 11.38
N LEU A 232 9.88 -7.38 10.29
CA LEU A 232 8.74 -7.56 9.38
C LEU A 232 8.77 -8.90 8.65
N ALA A 233 9.95 -9.35 8.22
CA ALA A 233 10.12 -10.65 7.57
C ALA A 233 9.79 -11.81 8.52
N ILE A 234 10.20 -11.72 9.80
CA ILE A 234 9.85 -12.68 10.85
C ILE A 234 8.34 -12.67 11.11
N GLU A 235 7.70 -11.50 11.21
CA GLU A 235 6.24 -11.40 11.37
C GLU A 235 5.52 -12.11 10.21
N ASN A 236 5.96 -11.86 8.98
CA ASN A 236 5.41 -12.50 7.78
C ASN A 236 5.63 -14.02 7.78
N ALA A 237 6.80 -14.49 8.22
CA ALA A 237 7.07 -15.92 8.38
C ALA A 237 6.08 -16.57 9.34
N ILE A 238 5.88 -15.96 10.51
CA ILE A 238 4.95 -16.45 11.54
C ILE A 238 3.51 -16.46 11.00
N LYS A 239 3.10 -15.39 10.31
CA LYS A 239 1.77 -15.28 9.69
C LYS A 239 1.51 -16.41 8.68
N LEU A 240 2.53 -16.84 7.94
CA LEU A 240 2.47 -17.97 6.99
C LEU A 240 2.60 -19.35 7.66
N GLY A 241 2.69 -19.39 9.00
CA GLY A 241 2.86 -20.60 9.79
C GLY A 241 4.22 -21.28 9.59
N LEU A 242 5.26 -20.53 9.20
CA LEU A 242 6.62 -21.04 9.08
C LEU A 242 7.32 -20.94 10.45
N LYS A 243 8.04 -22.00 10.83
CA LYS A 243 8.93 -21.96 12.00
C LYS A 243 10.19 -21.21 11.61
N VAL A 244 10.51 -20.14 12.33
CA VAL A 244 11.63 -19.23 12.04
C VAL A 244 12.50 -19.06 13.27
N ASN A 245 13.83 -19.07 13.10
CA ASN A 245 14.83 -18.81 14.15
C ASN A 245 14.69 -19.68 15.41
N GLN A 246 14.18 -20.90 15.27
CA GLN A 246 14.07 -21.88 16.34
C GLN A 246 14.99 -23.06 16.06
N GLU A 247 15.33 -23.83 17.10
CA GLU A 247 16.10 -25.07 16.93
C GLU A 247 15.37 -26.03 15.97
N GLY A 248 16.10 -26.54 14.99
CA GLY A 248 15.55 -27.40 13.94
C GLY A 248 14.66 -26.67 12.91
N ALA A 249 14.52 -25.34 12.96
CA ALA A 249 13.80 -24.58 11.95
C ALA A 249 14.51 -24.67 10.59
N ASN A 250 13.73 -24.68 9.51
CA ASN A 250 14.26 -24.64 8.14
C ASN A 250 14.37 -23.23 7.57
N LEU A 251 13.87 -22.24 8.30
CA LEU A 251 13.95 -20.84 7.92
C LEU A 251 14.66 -20.06 9.03
N HIS A 252 15.72 -19.35 8.65
CA HIS A 252 16.40 -18.39 9.51
C HIS A 252 16.33 -17.01 8.85
N ILE A 253 16.02 -15.99 9.64
CA ILE A 253 15.97 -14.59 9.20
C ILE A 253 16.76 -13.78 10.22
N VAL A 254 17.90 -13.23 9.81
CA VAL A 254 18.85 -12.59 10.71
C VAL A 254 19.24 -11.21 10.23
N GLN A 255 19.62 -10.34 11.18
CA GLN A 255 20.27 -9.09 10.83
C GLN A 255 21.72 -9.38 10.46
N ALA A 256 22.16 -8.93 9.29
CA ALA A 256 23.52 -9.08 8.81
C ALA A 256 23.82 -8.05 7.71
N ASP A 257 25.07 -7.63 7.63
CA ASP A 257 25.64 -6.89 6.51
C ASP A 257 26.36 -7.85 5.57
N ILE A 258 25.99 -7.84 4.29
CA ILE A 258 26.52 -8.75 3.27
C ILE A 258 27.98 -8.45 2.89
N PHE A 259 28.51 -7.31 3.34
CA PHE A 259 29.90 -6.92 3.14
C PHE A 259 30.81 -7.28 4.32
N GLU A 260 30.26 -7.84 5.40
CA GLU A 260 31.01 -8.30 6.56
C GLU A 260 31.19 -9.83 6.51
N ASP A 261 32.44 -10.29 6.49
CA ASP A 261 32.76 -11.73 6.35
C ASP A 261 32.20 -12.56 7.52
N GLU A 262 32.26 -12.03 8.76
CA GLU A 262 31.74 -12.71 9.96
C GLU A 262 30.21 -12.96 9.88
N ASP A 263 29.48 -12.03 9.27
CA ASP A 263 28.06 -12.17 9.04
C ASP A 263 27.78 -13.26 7.99
N MET A 264 28.57 -13.31 6.92
CA MET A 264 28.43 -14.34 5.89
C MET A 264 28.78 -15.74 6.42
N ASP A 265 29.78 -15.86 7.29
CA ASP A 265 30.11 -17.10 7.99
C ASP A 265 28.96 -17.53 8.93
N THR A 266 28.33 -16.58 9.61
CA THR A 266 27.14 -16.84 10.43
C THR A 266 25.99 -17.39 9.59
N LEU A 267 25.74 -16.81 8.42
CA LEU A 267 24.72 -17.28 7.48
C LEU A 267 24.97 -18.72 7.02
N ALA A 268 26.21 -19.04 6.63
CA ALA A 268 26.59 -20.39 6.22
C ALA A 268 26.47 -21.39 7.37
N THR A 269 26.80 -20.98 8.60
CA THR A 269 26.64 -21.80 9.81
C THR A 269 25.16 -22.13 10.07
N LEU A 270 24.27 -21.14 9.96
CA LEU A 270 22.82 -21.34 10.10
C LEU A 270 22.25 -22.29 9.02
N ALA A 271 22.80 -22.26 7.81
CA ALA A 271 22.44 -23.18 6.74
C ALA A 271 23.00 -24.60 6.92
N GLY A 272 24.00 -24.78 7.80
CA GLY A 272 24.73 -26.03 7.97
C GLY A 272 25.74 -26.32 6.86
N GLY A 273 26.25 -25.27 6.19
CA GLY A 273 27.29 -25.35 5.15
C GLY A 273 27.01 -24.41 3.96
N PRO A 274 27.70 -24.60 2.81
CA PRO A 274 27.59 -23.71 1.66
C PRO A 274 26.18 -23.69 1.06
N PHE A 275 25.81 -22.56 0.46
CA PHE A 275 24.55 -22.37 -0.24
C PHE A 275 24.58 -22.96 -1.65
N ASP A 276 23.48 -23.60 -2.05
CA ASP A 276 23.26 -24.11 -3.41
C ASP A 276 22.64 -23.05 -4.32
N LEU A 277 21.91 -22.10 -3.73
CA LEU A 277 21.24 -21.00 -4.41
C LEU A 277 21.35 -19.72 -3.59
N VAL A 278 21.80 -18.64 -4.22
CA VAL A 278 21.82 -17.30 -3.63
C VAL A 278 20.87 -16.42 -4.42
N LEU A 279 19.92 -15.81 -3.72
CA LEU A 279 18.95 -14.87 -4.23
C LEU A 279 19.23 -13.50 -3.60
N SER A 280 19.00 -12.43 -4.37
CA SER A 280 19.08 -11.08 -3.82
C SER A 280 18.29 -10.12 -4.68
N ASN A 281 17.66 -9.14 -4.03
CA ASN A 281 17.13 -7.93 -4.66
C ASN A 281 17.76 -6.71 -3.98
N PRO A 282 19.07 -6.48 -4.18
CA PRO A 282 19.79 -5.42 -3.48
C PRO A 282 19.35 -4.05 -3.99
N PRO A 283 19.66 -2.95 -3.27
CA PRO A 283 19.46 -1.62 -3.82
C PRO A 283 20.32 -1.42 -5.08
N TYR A 284 19.71 -0.96 -6.18
CA TYR A 284 20.38 -0.82 -7.48
C TYR A 284 20.11 0.53 -8.17
N ILE A 285 19.32 1.42 -7.58
CA ILE A 285 18.95 2.69 -8.23
C ILE A 285 20.13 3.66 -8.10
N PRO A 286 20.65 4.19 -9.22
CA PRO A 286 21.68 5.23 -9.17
C PRO A 286 21.15 6.48 -8.46
N ARG A 287 22.02 7.20 -7.73
CA ARG A 287 21.57 8.37 -6.94
C ARG A 287 21.00 9.48 -7.80
N ARG A 288 21.51 9.63 -9.03
CA ARG A 288 20.96 10.56 -10.04
C ARG A 288 19.52 10.24 -10.42
N GLU A 289 19.15 8.96 -10.46
CA GLU A 289 17.82 8.47 -10.83
C GLU A 289 16.88 8.47 -9.63
N TYR A 290 17.41 8.30 -8.41
CA TYR A 290 16.63 8.41 -7.18
C TYR A 290 15.80 9.70 -7.12
N ASN A 291 16.38 10.84 -7.52
CA ASN A 291 15.67 12.13 -7.51
C ASN A 291 14.45 12.15 -8.44
N SER A 292 14.44 11.34 -9.49
CA SER A 292 13.34 11.23 -10.46
C SER A 292 12.23 10.28 -10.02
N LEU A 293 12.46 9.48 -8.97
CA LEU A 293 11.45 8.56 -8.44
C LEU A 293 10.20 9.29 -7.96
N SER A 294 9.08 8.57 -7.95
CA SER A 294 7.81 9.09 -7.50
C SER A 294 7.87 9.53 -6.03
N ALA A 295 7.02 10.49 -5.68
CA ALA A 295 6.90 10.92 -4.28
C ALA A 295 6.41 9.78 -3.37
N GLU A 296 5.66 8.82 -3.91
CA GLU A 296 5.18 7.66 -3.14
C GLU A 296 6.31 6.76 -2.68
N VAL A 297 7.36 6.63 -3.49
CA VAL A 297 8.58 5.88 -3.15
C VAL A 297 9.46 6.72 -2.24
N LYS A 298 9.88 7.91 -2.68
CA LYS A 298 10.88 8.72 -1.96
C LYS A 298 10.46 9.15 -0.55
N GLN A 299 9.15 9.29 -0.30
CA GLN A 299 8.65 9.78 0.99
C GLN A 299 8.30 8.67 1.98
N HIS A 300 8.20 7.41 1.54
CA HIS A 300 7.68 6.31 2.37
C HIS A 300 8.55 5.07 2.41
N GLU A 301 9.55 4.95 1.53
CA GLU A 301 10.50 3.84 1.52
C GLU A 301 11.91 4.33 1.90
N ASP A 302 12.66 3.46 2.58
CA ASP A 302 14.02 3.74 3.01
C ASP A 302 14.94 3.97 1.79
N PRO A 303 15.61 5.13 1.66
CA PRO A 303 16.57 5.36 0.60
C PRO A 303 17.69 4.31 0.54
N VAL A 304 18.08 3.71 1.67
CA VAL A 304 19.10 2.65 1.74
C VAL A 304 18.63 1.37 1.03
N ALA A 305 17.32 1.09 1.02
CA ALA A 305 16.74 -0.03 0.30
C ALA A 305 16.57 0.23 -1.21
N LEU A 306 16.92 1.43 -1.70
CA LEU A 306 16.74 1.85 -3.08
C LEU A 306 18.07 2.15 -3.77
N ILE A 307 18.96 2.88 -3.11
CA ILE A 307 20.14 3.49 -3.72
C ILE A 307 21.33 2.53 -3.69
N GLY A 308 21.80 2.10 -4.87
CA GLY A 308 22.88 1.10 -5.00
C GLY A 308 24.30 1.66 -4.86
N GLU A 309 24.43 2.95 -4.56
CA GLU A 309 25.72 3.62 -4.34
C GLU A 309 25.96 3.75 -2.83
N SER A 310 27.15 3.34 -2.39
CA SER A 310 27.59 3.53 -1.00
C SER A 310 27.64 5.03 -0.67
N PHE A 311 27.21 5.40 0.54
CA PHE A 311 27.45 6.72 1.12
C PHE A 311 28.96 6.87 1.40
N PHE A 312 29.79 7.03 0.38
CA PHE A 312 31.06 7.72 0.56
C PHE A 312 30.76 9.22 0.64
N ALA A 313 30.24 9.64 1.80
CA ALA A 313 30.36 11.02 2.20
C ALA A 313 31.85 11.26 2.46
N PHE A 314 32.55 11.79 1.46
CA PHE A 314 33.81 12.49 1.70
C PHE A 314 33.49 13.57 2.74
N SER A 315 33.88 13.29 3.98
CA SER A 315 33.86 14.21 5.11
C SER A 315 35.28 14.73 5.29
#